data_AF-A0A7W1P633-F1
#
_entry.id   AF-A0A7W1P633-F1
#
_cell.length_a   1.000
_cell.length_b   1.000
_cell.length_c   1.000
_cell.angle_alpha   90.00
_cell.angle_beta   90.00
_cell.angle_gamma   90.00
#
_symmetry.space_group_name_H-M   'P 1'
#
loop_
_entity.id
_entity.type
_entity.pdbx_description
1 polymer ?
#
loop_
_entity_poly.entity_id
_entity_poly.type
_entity_poly.pdbx_seq_one_letter_code
_entity_poly.pdbx_strand_id
1 'polypeptide(L)'
;MSGDPVDVIARTLLYEGYLLYPYRPSAVKNQQRFNFGVLYPEAYCVATASNEAWRLQVECPVLGDAGTRIEVSVRFLQLVERQAEANAVAAWHEAIERTVAVEGSTLGGIGRPGSRMAFGEDLIRGEVEVGVEEVRAGAYKLTVRVSNLTSLDSAEASRNDALLRSLVSAHVVLRTVGGDLISLLDPPEAFRDITSACSNVGVWPVLVGDDGRHDCMLASPIILYDYPQIAPESPGDLFDGTEIDEILALRILTMTDDEKREARGADARAREILDR
;
A
#
# COMPACT_ATOMS: atom_id res chain seq x y z
N MET A 1 22.43 -2.68 4.50
CA MET A 1 22.40 -1.44 3.70
C MET A 1 21.21 -0.64 4.21
N SER A 2 21.46 0.49 4.88
CA SER A 2 20.38 1.34 5.40
C SER A 2 19.61 1.91 4.19
N GLY A 3 18.45 1.34 3.88
CA GLY A 3 17.54 1.89 2.89
C GLY A 3 17.04 3.26 3.35
N ASP A 4 16.48 4.04 2.42
CA ASP A 4 15.74 5.26 2.75
C ASP A 4 14.71 4.95 3.87
N PRO A 5 14.69 5.68 5.00
CA PRO A 5 13.73 5.45 6.08
C PRO A 5 12.28 5.35 5.60
N VAL A 6 11.91 6.14 4.59
CA VAL A 6 10.57 6.11 3.98
C VAL A 6 10.31 4.76 3.29
N ASP A 7 11.31 4.20 2.63
CA ASP A 7 11.19 2.90 1.98
C ASP A 7 11.03 1.77 2.99
N VAL A 8 11.69 1.87 4.14
CA VAL A 8 11.53 0.92 5.25
C VAL A 8 10.10 0.99 5.77
N ILE A 9 9.60 2.19 6.08
CA ILE A 9 8.23 2.43 6.55
C ILE A 9 7.20 1.88 5.56
N ALA A 10 7.31 2.26 4.28
CA ALA A 10 6.39 1.81 3.24
C ALA A 10 6.41 0.28 3.10
N ARG A 11 7.60 -0.33 3.13
CA ARG A 11 7.74 -1.79 3.05
C ARG A 11 7.14 -2.49 4.28
N THR A 12 7.33 -1.97 5.49
CA THR A 12 6.71 -2.52 6.70
C THR A 12 5.19 -2.55 6.54
N LEU A 13 4.59 -1.44 6.14
CA LEU A 13 3.15 -1.30 5.99
C LEU A 13 2.55 -2.21 4.90
N LEU A 14 3.34 -2.60 3.87
CA LEU A 14 2.89 -3.61 2.90
C LEU A 14 2.49 -4.92 3.60
N TYR A 15 3.27 -5.33 4.61
CA TYR A 15 3.12 -6.64 5.22
C TYR A 15 2.31 -6.66 6.51
N GLU A 16 1.95 -5.51 7.06
CA GLU A 16 1.37 -5.40 8.39
C GLU A 16 0.02 -6.14 8.50
N GLY A 17 -0.87 -5.98 7.52
CA GLY A 17 -2.09 -6.81 7.43
C GLY A 17 -1.80 -8.24 7.01
N TYR A 18 -0.89 -8.41 6.05
CA TYR A 18 -0.56 -9.69 5.43
C TYR A 18 -0.02 -10.73 6.43
N LEU A 19 0.66 -10.28 7.49
CA LEU A 19 1.27 -11.11 8.52
C LEU A 19 0.54 -11.06 9.87
N LEU A 20 -0.62 -10.40 9.95
CA LEU A 20 -1.38 -10.21 11.20
C LEU A 20 -1.58 -11.48 12.04
N TYR A 21 -1.61 -12.65 11.41
CA TYR A 21 -1.69 -13.95 12.08
C TYR A 21 -0.68 -14.95 11.50
N PRO A 22 -0.35 -16.03 12.24
CA PRO A 22 0.44 -17.13 11.69
C PRO A 22 -0.42 -17.97 10.75
N TYR A 23 -0.72 -17.41 9.57
CA TYR A 23 -1.54 -18.01 8.52
C TYR A 23 -0.88 -19.31 8.04
N ARG A 24 -1.68 -20.39 8.00
CA ARG A 24 -1.26 -21.69 7.50
C ARG A 24 -2.42 -22.41 6.81
N PRO A 25 -2.17 -23.23 5.77
CA PRO A 25 -3.20 -23.98 5.06
C PRO A 25 -4.10 -24.81 5.99
N SER A 26 -3.51 -25.42 7.02
CA SER A 26 -4.23 -26.30 7.96
C SER A 26 -5.04 -25.58 9.05
N ALA A 27 -4.92 -24.25 9.20
CA ALA A 27 -5.53 -23.54 10.31
C ALA A 27 -7.06 -23.69 10.27
N VAL A 28 -7.74 -23.85 11.42
CA VAL A 28 -9.22 -23.88 11.43
C VAL A 28 -9.82 -22.47 11.36
N LYS A 29 -9.09 -21.47 11.85
CA LYS A 29 -9.42 -20.03 11.76
C LYS A 29 -8.25 -19.31 11.09
N ASN A 30 -8.52 -18.24 10.34
CA ASN A 30 -7.50 -17.51 9.58
C ASN A 30 -6.86 -18.40 8.48
N GLN A 31 -7.66 -19.18 7.77
CA GLN A 31 -7.22 -19.86 6.54
C GLN A 31 -6.93 -18.86 5.41
N GLN A 32 -7.62 -17.72 5.44
CA GLN A 32 -7.43 -16.61 4.51
C GLN A 32 -6.66 -15.49 5.20
N ARG A 33 -5.74 -14.87 4.46
CA ARG A 33 -5.03 -13.68 4.93
C ARG A 33 -5.97 -12.49 5.06
N PHE A 34 -5.85 -11.78 6.17
CA PHE A 34 -6.41 -10.45 6.29
C PHE A 34 -5.57 -9.49 5.44
N ASN A 35 -6.21 -8.68 4.60
CA ASN A 35 -5.53 -7.79 3.67
C ASN A 35 -6.18 -6.41 3.75
N PHE A 36 -5.41 -5.39 4.12
CA PHE A 36 -5.84 -3.99 4.04
C PHE A 36 -5.66 -3.47 2.61
N GLY A 37 -6.43 -2.44 2.24
CA GLY A 37 -6.22 -1.70 0.98
C GLY A 37 -6.20 -2.55 -0.29
N VAL A 38 -7.05 -3.57 -0.37
CA VAL A 38 -7.13 -4.43 -1.56
C VAL A 38 -7.89 -3.71 -2.67
N LEU A 39 -7.24 -3.56 -3.83
CA LEU A 39 -7.89 -3.12 -5.05
C LEU A 39 -8.17 -4.33 -5.93
N TYR A 40 -9.42 -4.78 -5.96
CA TYR A 40 -9.88 -5.87 -6.81
C TYR A 40 -10.02 -5.44 -8.27
N PRO A 41 -10.00 -6.37 -9.24
CA PRO A 41 -10.28 -6.06 -10.63
C PRO A 41 -11.62 -5.32 -10.78
N GLU A 42 -11.64 -4.18 -11.48
CA GLU A 42 -12.87 -3.42 -11.73
C GLU A 42 -13.97 -4.30 -12.33
N ALA A 43 -13.62 -5.13 -13.32
CA ALA A 43 -14.54 -6.07 -13.97
C ALA A 43 -15.20 -7.06 -13.00
N TYR A 44 -14.48 -7.47 -11.94
CA TYR A 44 -15.03 -8.31 -10.89
C TYR A 44 -15.99 -7.53 -9.99
N CYS A 45 -15.59 -6.36 -9.51
CA CYS A 45 -16.44 -5.53 -8.63
C CYS A 45 -17.76 -5.15 -9.31
N VAL A 46 -17.70 -4.75 -10.59
CA VAL A 46 -18.88 -4.37 -11.37
C VAL A 46 -19.82 -5.56 -11.59
N ALA A 47 -19.28 -6.71 -12.02
CA ALA A 47 -20.10 -7.88 -12.34
C ALA A 47 -20.76 -8.51 -11.12
N THR A 48 -20.08 -8.49 -9.97
CA THR A 48 -20.59 -9.05 -8.71
C THR A 48 -21.39 -8.05 -7.89
N ALA A 49 -21.50 -6.79 -8.35
CA ALA A 49 -22.03 -5.66 -7.58
C ALA A 49 -21.44 -5.60 -6.16
N SER A 50 -20.14 -5.89 -6.06
CA SER A 50 -19.42 -5.97 -4.80
C SER A 50 -19.12 -4.57 -4.25
N ASN A 51 -19.14 -4.43 -2.93
CA ASN A 51 -18.69 -3.22 -2.23
C ASN A 51 -17.15 -3.15 -2.10
N GLU A 52 -16.42 -4.12 -2.67
CA GLU A 52 -14.97 -4.15 -2.67
C GLU A 52 -14.40 -3.03 -3.57
N ALA A 53 -13.33 -2.38 -3.12
CA ALA A 53 -12.70 -1.30 -3.87
C ALA A 53 -11.92 -1.85 -5.07
N TRP A 54 -11.97 -1.15 -6.20
CA TRP A 54 -11.10 -1.38 -7.37
C TRP A 54 -10.16 -0.20 -7.65
N ARG A 55 -10.32 0.89 -6.89
CA ARG A 55 -9.57 2.13 -7.01
C ARG A 55 -9.32 2.76 -5.64
N LEU A 56 -8.16 3.40 -5.50
CA LEU A 56 -7.88 4.38 -4.43
C LEU A 56 -7.68 5.78 -5.01
N GLN A 57 -7.83 6.79 -4.17
CA GLN A 57 -7.56 8.18 -4.50
C GLN A 57 -6.82 8.87 -3.35
N VAL A 58 -5.80 9.65 -3.73
CA VAL A 58 -5.06 10.55 -2.85
C VAL A 58 -5.24 11.97 -3.38
N GLU A 59 -5.63 12.89 -2.51
CA GLU A 59 -5.54 14.33 -2.73
C GLU A 59 -4.72 14.96 -1.61
N CYS A 60 -3.67 15.70 -1.97
CA CYS A 60 -2.87 16.45 -1.02
C CYS A 60 -2.46 17.81 -1.59
N PRO A 61 -2.33 18.84 -0.74
CA PRO A 61 -1.79 20.13 -1.16
C PRO A 61 -0.27 20.09 -1.25
N VAL A 62 0.27 20.80 -2.23
CA VAL A 62 1.70 21.02 -2.46
C VAL A 62 1.94 22.53 -2.56
N LEU A 63 2.89 23.03 -1.78
CA LEU A 63 3.44 24.38 -1.87
C LEU A 63 4.65 24.37 -2.78
N GLY A 64 4.71 25.31 -3.71
CA GLY A 64 5.78 25.35 -4.70
C GLY A 64 5.43 26.23 -5.88
N ASP A 65 6.10 25.97 -7.00
CA ASP A 65 5.87 26.66 -8.27
C ASP A 65 5.70 25.66 -9.41
N ALA A 66 5.49 26.16 -10.63
CA ALA A 66 5.31 25.33 -11.82
C ALA A 66 6.52 24.42 -12.13
N GLY A 67 7.70 24.74 -11.59
CA GLY A 67 8.93 23.97 -11.68
C GLY A 67 9.14 22.95 -10.56
N THR A 68 8.35 22.99 -9.49
CA THR A 68 8.36 21.96 -8.44
C THR A 68 8.14 20.58 -9.06
N ARG A 69 9.09 19.68 -8.85
CA ARG A 69 9.04 18.31 -9.37
C ARG A 69 8.30 17.42 -8.40
N ILE A 70 7.47 16.53 -8.92
CA ILE A 70 6.78 15.49 -8.17
C ILE A 70 7.24 14.12 -8.64
N GLU A 71 7.30 13.19 -7.70
CA GLU A 71 7.58 11.78 -7.96
C GLU A 71 6.50 10.95 -7.26
N VAL A 72 5.89 10.03 -8.02
CA VAL A 72 4.79 9.20 -7.54
C VAL A 72 5.18 7.74 -7.67
N SER A 73 5.08 7.00 -6.58
CA SER A 73 5.33 5.57 -6.55
C SER A 73 4.13 4.85 -5.94
N VAL A 74 3.58 3.88 -6.66
CA VAL A 74 2.54 2.98 -6.15
C VAL A 74 3.20 1.68 -5.76
N ARG A 75 2.94 1.21 -4.53
CA ARG A 75 3.45 -0.07 -4.04
C ARG A 75 2.31 -0.95 -3.59
N PHE A 76 2.45 -2.24 -3.83
CA PHE A 76 1.46 -3.25 -3.47
C PHE A 76 2.09 -4.64 -3.45
N LEU A 77 1.38 -5.58 -2.83
CA LEU A 77 1.66 -7.00 -2.91
C LEU A 77 0.82 -7.63 -4.02
N GLN A 78 1.48 -8.40 -4.88
CA GLN A 78 0.82 -9.32 -5.81
C GLN A 78 0.84 -10.72 -5.19
N LEU A 79 -0.33 -11.32 -5.01
CA LEU A 79 -0.41 -12.72 -4.57
C LEU A 79 -0.23 -13.65 -5.76
N VAL A 80 0.63 -14.65 -5.61
CA VAL A 80 0.84 -15.72 -6.58
C VAL A 80 0.64 -17.07 -5.90
N GLU A 81 0.04 -18.03 -6.61
CA GLU A 81 -0.02 -19.41 -6.14
C GLU A 81 1.34 -20.09 -6.39
N ARG A 82 1.93 -20.65 -5.34
CA ARG A 82 3.01 -21.61 -5.48
C ARG A 82 2.44 -23.02 -5.39
N GLN A 83 2.66 -23.82 -6.44
CA GLN A 83 2.43 -25.24 -6.34
C GLN A 83 3.44 -25.85 -5.38
N ALA A 84 2.94 -26.64 -4.43
CA ALA A 84 3.76 -27.42 -3.54
C ALA A 84 4.57 -28.44 -4.35
N GLU A 85 5.86 -28.56 -4.09
CA GLU A 85 6.62 -29.74 -4.53
C GLU A 85 5.95 -31.01 -3.96
N ALA A 86 6.13 -32.15 -4.62
CA ALA A 86 5.34 -33.38 -4.45
C ALA A 86 5.22 -33.98 -3.02
N ASN A 87 5.85 -33.37 -2.01
CA ASN A 87 5.76 -33.73 -0.58
C ASN A 87 5.45 -32.53 0.36
N ALA A 88 4.98 -31.39 -0.15
CA ALA A 88 4.65 -30.20 0.65
C ALA A 88 3.13 -29.93 0.74
N VAL A 89 2.77 -29.15 1.77
CA VAL A 89 1.45 -28.68 2.17
C VAL A 89 0.66 -28.09 0.99
N ALA A 90 -0.67 -28.14 1.00
CA ALA A 90 -1.57 -27.62 -0.06
C ALA A 90 -1.15 -26.25 -0.64
N ALA A 91 -1.48 -26.00 -1.90
CA ALA A 91 -1.15 -24.77 -2.64
C ALA A 91 -1.36 -23.52 -1.78
N TRP A 92 -0.34 -22.67 -1.72
CA TRP A 92 -0.31 -21.49 -0.85
C TRP A 92 0.03 -20.23 -1.64
N HIS A 93 -0.46 -19.10 -1.14
CA HIS A 93 -0.20 -17.80 -1.73
C HIS A 93 1.14 -17.24 -1.22
N GLU A 94 2.03 -16.89 -2.13
CA GLU A 94 3.22 -16.09 -1.86
C GLU A 94 2.96 -14.64 -2.31
N ALA A 95 3.45 -13.65 -1.56
CA ALA A 95 3.38 -12.26 -1.96
C ALA A 95 4.67 -11.82 -2.64
N ILE A 96 4.52 -11.15 -3.77
CA ILE A 96 5.60 -10.48 -4.48
C ILE A 96 5.39 -8.97 -4.33
N GLU A 97 6.42 -8.26 -3.85
CA GLU A 97 6.41 -6.79 -3.82
C GLU A 97 6.46 -6.23 -5.23
N ARG A 98 5.53 -5.32 -5.53
CA ARG A 98 5.50 -4.58 -6.79
C ARG A 98 5.58 -3.08 -6.51
N THR A 99 6.35 -2.41 -7.36
CA THR A 99 6.48 -0.95 -7.36
C THR A 99 6.26 -0.44 -8.77
N VAL A 100 5.32 0.49 -8.93
CA VAL A 100 5.06 1.21 -10.16
C VAL A 100 5.47 2.66 -9.94
N ALA A 101 6.56 3.09 -10.57
CA ALA A 101 7.01 4.47 -10.54
C ALA A 101 6.42 5.24 -11.73
N VAL A 102 5.77 6.36 -11.45
CA VAL A 102 5.41 7.34 -12.49
C VAL A 102 6.63 8.23 -12.71
N GLU A 103 7.06 8.39 -13.97
CA GLU A 103 8.17 9.27 -14.29
C GLU A 103 7.94 10.67 -13.71
N GLY A 104 8.97 11.22 -13.05
CA GLY A 104 8.86 12.51 -12.38
C GLY A 104 8.54 13.62 -13.38
N SER A 105 7.57 14.46 -13.04
CA SER A 105 7.14 15.62 -13.81
C SER A 105 7.08 16.85 -12.92
N THR A 106 7.05 18.05 -13.48
CA THR A 106 6.79 19.26 -12.70
C THR A 106 5.30 19.53 -12.56
N LEU A 107 4.89 20.29 -11.53
CA LEU A 107 3.51 20.70 -11.32
C LEU A 107 2.92 21.41 -12.54
N GLY A 108 3.70 22.30 -13.17
CA GLY A 108 3.28 22.97 -14.41
C GLY A 108 3.35 22.11 -15.67
N GLY A 109 4.11 21.01 -15.65
CA GLY A 109 4.21 20.06 -16.75
C GLY A 109 3.02 19.10 -16.83
N ILE A 110 2.29 18.91 -15.73
CA ILE A 110 1.08 18.08 -15.68
C ILE A 110 -0.10 18.96 -16.16
N GLY A 111 -0.32 18.93 -17.47
CA GLY A 111 -1.42 19.66 -18.10
C GLY A 111 -2.80 19.11 -17.71
N ARG A 112 -3.88 19.80 -18.10
CA ARG A 112 -5.25 19.28 -17.98
C ARG A 112 -5.57 18.40 -19.21
N PRO A 113 -6.17 17.20 -19.04
CA PRO A 113 -6.88 16.70 -17.86
C PRO A 113 -6.04 15.93 -16.82
N GLY A 114 -4.71 15.96 -16.89
CA GLY A 114 -3.77 15.19 -16.07
C GLY A 114 -2.89 14.29 -16.94
N SER A 115 -1.97 13.56 -16.32
CA SER A 115 -1.23 12.46 -16.95
C SER A 115 -1.83 11.11 -16.53
N ARG A 116 -1.79 10.15 -17.45
CA ARG A 116 -2.21 8.77 -17.20
C ARG A 116 -1.13 7.82 -17.64
N MET A 117 -0.86 6.83 -16.81
CA MET A 117 0.15 5.81 -17.08
C MET A 117 -0.44 4.44 -16.78
N ALA A 118 -0.61 3.63 -17.82
CA ALA A 118 -0.92 2.22 -17.66
C ALA A 118 0.31 1.48 -17.13
N PHE A 119 0.08 0.50 -16.26
CA PHE A 119 1.09 -0.46 -15.83
C PHE A 119 0.54 -1.88 -15.95
N GLY A 120 1.44 -2.84 -16.07
CA GLY A 120 1.06 -4.23 -16.00
C GLY A 120 2.18 -5.17 -16.42
N GLU A 121 2.40 -6.17 -15.58
CA GLU A 121 3.26 -7.32 -15.82
C GLU A 121 2.53 -8.56 -15.31
N ASP A 122 2.80 -9.72 -15.92
CA ASP A 122 2.18 -11.00 -15.57
C ASP A 122 0.63 -10.95 -15.55
N LEU A 123 0.06 -11.16 -14.37
CA LEU A 123 -1.36 -11.32 -14.11
C LEU A 123 -2.05 -10.03 -13.64
N ILE A 124 -1.31 -8.91 -13.52
CA ILE A 124 -1.83 -7.63 -13.00
C ILE A 124 -1.75 -6.56 -14.08
N ARG A 125 -2.82 -5.76 -14.22
CA ARG A 125 -2.87 -4.54 -15.02
C ARG A 125 -3.59 -3.43 -14.25
N GLY A 126 -3.18 -2.20 -14.48
CA GLY A 126 -3.83 -1.05 -13.89
C GLY A 126 -3.43 0.27 -14.53
N GLU A 127 -3.90 1.34 -13.94
CA GLU A 127 -3.63 2.71 -14.37
C GLU A 127 -3.33 3.58 -13.14
N VAL A 128 -2.34 4.46 -13.28
CA VAL A 128 -2.11 5.59 -12.39
C VAL A 128 -2.49 6.87 -13.12
N GLU A 129 -3.43 7.63 -12.57
CA GLU A 129 -3.78 8.96 -13.04
C GLU A 129 -3.19 10.00 -12.07
N VAL A 130 -2.53 11.03 -12.60
CA VAL A 130 -1.98 12.15 -11.83
C VAL A 130 -2.55 13.46 -12.36
N GLY A 131 -3.25 14.19 -11.50
CA GLY A 131 -3.83 15.50 -11.80
C GLY A 131 -3.22 16.58 -10.92
N VAL A 132 -3.02 17.77 -11.48
CA VAL A 132 -2.56 18.95 -10.73
C VAL A 132 -3.52 20.10 -11.00
N GLU A 133 -3.95 20.75 -9.93
CA GLU A 133 -4.76 21.97 -9.97
C GLU A 133 -4.11 23.05 -9.12
N GLU A 134 -3.74 24.19 -9.71
CA GLU A 134 -3.38 25.36 -8.93
C GLU A 134 -4.63 25.93 -8.27
N VAL A 135 -4.71 25.86 -6.94
CA VAL A 135 -5.87 26.31 -6.16
C VAL A 135 -5.72 27.76 -5.71
N ARG A 136 -4.48 28.23 -5.57
CA ARG A 136 -4.09 29.63 -5.38
C ARG A 136 -2.61 29.80 -5.75
N ALA A 137 -2.17 31.04 -5.90
CA ALA A 137 -0.78 31.34 -6.24
C ALA A 137 0.20 30.61 -5.29
N GLY A 138 1.01 29.71 -5.87
CA GLY A 138 2.03 28.94 -5.14
C GLY A 138 1.51 27.76 -4.32
N ALA A 139 0.22 27.40 -4.45
CA ALA A 139 -0.34 26.20 -3.83
C ALA A 139 -1.19 25.40 -4.83
N TYR A 140 -0.89 24.12 -4.91
CA TYR A 140 -1.46 23.19 -5.85
C TYR A 140 -2.14 22.05 -5.10
N LYS A 141 -3.24 21.53 -5.64
CA LYS A 141 -3.81 20.26 -5.23
C LYS A 141 -3.31 19.18 -6.19
N LEU A 142 -2.56 18.22 -5.66
CA LEU A 142 -2.15 17.02 -6.37
C LEU A 142 -3.20 15.93 -6.13
N THR A 143 -3.69 15.32 -7.21
CA THR A 143 -4.59 14.15 -7.16
C THR A 143 -3.89 12.96 -7.79
N VAL A 144 -3.80 11.85 -7.07
CA VAL A 144 -3.34 10.56 -7.61
C VAL A 144 -4.45 9.53 -7.49
N ARG A 145 -4.77 8.85 -8.59
CA ARG A 145 -5.70 7.72 -8.61
C ARG A 145 -4.99 6.48 -9.09
N VAL A 146 -5.23 5.37 -8.42
CA VAL A 146 -4.71 4.06 -8.83
C VAL A 146 -5.91 3.14 -9.03
N SER A 147 -6.02 2.53 -10.21
CA SER A 147 -7.11 1.63 -10.56
C SER A 147 -6.57 0.25 -10.94
N ASN A 148 -7.21 -0.80 -10.43
CA ASN A 148 -6.98 -2.16 -10.90
C ASN A 148 -7.86 -2.47 -12.11
N LEU A 149 -7.23 -2.55 -13.28
CA LEU A 149 -7.90 -2.82 -14.55
C LEU A 149 -7.58 -4.23 -15.06
N THR A 150 -7.16 -5.12 -14.17
CA THR A 150 -6.85 -6.50 -14.51
C THR A 150 -8.08 -7.18 -15.09
N SER A 151 -7.90 -7.89 -16.21
CA SER A 151 -8.98 -8.69 -16.78
C SER A 151 -9.23 -9.92 -15.93
N LEU A 152 -10.50 -10.18 -15.61
CA LEU A 152 -10.95 -11.40 -14.95
C LEU A 152 -12.30 -11.79 -15.54
N ASP A 153 -12.46 -13.06 -15.91
CA ASP A 153 -13.75 -13.58 -16.35
C ASP A 153 -14.68 -13.71 -15.13
N SER A 154 -15.47 -12.67 -14.91
CA SER A 154 -16.14 -12.41 -13.63
C SER A 154 -17.43 -13.19 -13.42
N ALA A 155 -17.93 -13.92 -14.42
CA ALA A 155 -19.15 -14.72 -14.30
C ALA A 155 -18.96 -15.99 -13.46
N GLU A 156 -17.75 -16.55 -13.43
CA GLU A 156 -17.42 -17.79 -12.70
C GLU A 156 -16.29 -17.61 -11.69
N ALA A 157 -15.63 -16.44 -11.67
CA ALA A 157 -14.50 -16.19 -10.78
C ALA A 157 -14.94 -16.16 -9.31
N SER A 158 -14.26 -16.97 -8.49
CA SER A 158 -14.38 -16.89 -7.04
C SER A 158 -13.70 -15.64 -6.50
N ARG A 159 -13.99 -15.30 -5.23
CA ARG A 159 -13.27 -14.24 -4.52
C ARG A 159 -11.76 -14.48 -4.46
N ASN A 160 -11.34 -15.74 -4.39
CA ASN A 160 -9.91 -16.10 -4.38
C ASN A 160 -9.27 -15.83 -5.74
N ASP A 161 -9.94 -16.17 -6.84
CA ASP A 161 -9.46 -15.86 -8.20
C ASP A 161 -9.32 -14.35 -8.39
N ALA A 162 -10.29 -13.58 -7.87
CA ALA A 162 -10.23 -12.13 -7.88
C ALA A 162 -9.06 -11.59 -7.04
N LEU A 163 -8.82 -12.17 -5.86
CA LEU A 163 -7.75 -11.75 -4.95
C LEU A 163 -6.35 -11.97 -5.56
N LEU A 164 -6.13 -13.05 -6.31
CA LEU A 164 -4.88 -13.29 -7.07
C LEU A 164 -4.64 -12.27 -8.19
N ARG A 165 -5.69 -11.54 -8.57
CA ARG A 165 -5.66 -10.46 -9.56
C ARG A 165 -5.74 -9.07 -8.92
N SER A 166 -5.66 -8.97 -7.60
CA SER A 166 -5.76 -7.72 -6.85
C SER A 166 -4.41 -7.06 -6.59
N LEU A 167 -4.43 -5.74 -6.40
CA LEU A 167 -3.33 -5.03 -5.73
C LEU A 167 -3.60 -5.09 -4.22
N VAL A 168 -2.84 -5.90 -3.48
CA VAL A 168 -3.01 -6.07 -2.04
C VAL A 168 -2.16 -5.07 -1.27
N SER A 169 -2.69 -4.46 -0.21
CA SER A 169 -1.98 -3.44 0.58
C SER A 169 -1.50 -2.25 -0.27
N ALA A 170 -2.33 -1.83 -1.23
CA ALA A 170 -1.95 -0.78 -2.16
C ALA A 170 -1.78 0.57 -1.44
N HIS A 171 -0.63 1.20 -1.62
CA HIS A 171 -0.34 2.54 -1.11
C HIS A 171 0.45 3.39 -2.09
N VAL A 172 0.44 4.70 -1.86
CA VAL A 172 1.10 5.70 -2.71
C VAL A 172 2.14 6.45 -1.89
N VAL A 173 3.37 6.50 -2.40
CA VAL A 173 4.43 7.38 -1.91
C VAL A 173 4.55 8.57 -2.87
N LEU A 174 4.44 9.77 -2.32
CA LEU A 174 4.56 11.03 -3.03
C LEU A 174 5.81 11.76 -2.53
N ARG A 175 6.64 12.22 -3.45
CA ARG A 175 7.79 13.06 -3.13
C ARG A 175 7.78 14.34 -3.94
N THR A 176 8.30 15.41 -3.36
CA THR A 176 8.48 16.69 -4.01
C THR A 176 9.94 17.11 -4.00
N VAL A 177 10.38 17.79 -5.05
CA VAL A 177 11.69 18.45 -5.09
C VAL A 177 11.45 19.92 -5.45
N GLY A 178 11.88 20.81 -4.56
CA GLY A 178 11.60 22.24 -4.68
C GLY A 178 10.14 22.60 -4.34
N GLY A 179 9.53 21.89 -3.39
CA GLY A 179 8.20 22.19 -2.87
C GLY A 179 7.87 21.33 -1.65
N ASP A 180 6.84 21.73 -0.90
CA ASP A 180 6.46 21.15 0.38
C ASP A 180 5.03 20.59 0.33
N LEU A 181 4.85 19.35 0.76
CA LEU A 181 3.56 18.73 1.04
C LEU A 181 3.00 19.26 2.37
N ILE A 182 1.69 19.44 2.43
CA ILE A 182 1.03 19.92 3.65
C ILE A 182 0.40 18.75 4.39
N SER A 183 0.61 18.69 5.71
CA SER A 183 -0.10 17.75 6.58
C SER A 183 -1.61 17.87 6.40
N LEU A 184 -2.28 16.73 6.26
CA LEU A 184 -3.74 16.64 6.28
C LEU A 184 -4.28 16.43 7.70
N LEU A 185 -3.43 16.00 8.64
CA LEU A 185 -3.79 15.73 10.02
C LEU A 185 -3.72 16.99 10.89
N ASP A 186 -2.63 17.75 10.75
CA ASP A 186 -2.41 19.02 11.44
C ASP A 186 -2.05 20.13 10.43
N PRO A 187 -3.01 20.54 9.58
CA PRO A 187 -2.77 21.56 8.57
C PRO A 187 -2.54 22.94 9.21
N PRO A 188 -1.52 23.71 8.77
CA PRO A 188 -1.36 25.10 9.20
C PRO A 188 -2.60 25.92 8.85
N GLU A 189 -2.93 26.90 9.69
CA GLU A 189 -4.19 27.66 9.60
C GLU A 189 -4.47 28.22 8.19
N ALA A 190 -3.43 28.72 7.52
CA ALA A 190 -3.51 29.32 6.19
C ALA A 190 -3.87 28.34 5.05
N PHE A 191 -3.92 27.03 5.30
CA PHE A 191 -4.18 25.99 4.29
C PHE A 191 -5.33 25.05 4.67
N ARG A 192 -6.03 25.30 5.78
CA ARG A 192 -7.15 24.46 6.26
C ARG A 192 -8.30 24.37 5.26
N ASP A 193 -8.54 25.43 4.52
CA ASP A 193 -9.52 25.48 3.44
C ASP A 193 -9.15 24.51 2.31
N ILE A 194 -7.89 24.50 1.89
CA ILE A 194 -7.41 23.63 0.81
C ILE A 194 -7.39 22.16 1.28
N THR A 195 -6.91 21.90 2.49
CA THR A 195 -6.78 20.52 3.02
C THR A 195 -8.15 19.90 3.31
N SER A 196 -9.12 20.68 3.81
CA SER A 196 -10.48 20.20 4.03
C SER A 196 -11.27 19.91 2.74
N ALA A 197 -10.82 20.47 1.61
CA ALA A 197 -11.37 20.17 0.29
C ALA A 197 -10.75 18.92 -0.36
N CYS A 198 -9.71 18.32 0.23
CA CYS A 198 -9.10 17.09 -0.27
C CYS A 198 -10.00 15.88 -0.01
N SER A 199 -10.19 15.04 -1.02
CA SER A 199 -10.91 13.77 -0.89
C SER A 199 -9.98 12.59 -1.08
N ASN A 200 -9.77 11.83 0.01
CA ASN A 200 -8.98 10.60 0.03
C ASN A 200 -9.90 9.38 0.13
N VAL A 201 -9.66 8.36 -0.69
CA VAL A 201 -10.50 7.16 -0.78
C VAL A 201 -9.63 5.93 -0.60
N GLY A 202 -9.92 5.15 0.45
CA GLY A 202 -9.22 3.90 0.77
C GLY A 202 -7.85 4.07 1.40
N VAL A 203 -7.40 5.30 1.63
CA VAL A 203 -6.07 5.62 2.16
C VAL A 203 -6.09 6.89 3.02
N TRP A 204 -5.11 7.00 3.92
CA TRP A 204 -4.88 8.14 4.81
C TRP A 204 -3.47 8.68 4.58
N PRO A 205 -3.33 9.83 3.90
CA PRO A 205 -2.02 10.42 3.64
C PRO A 205 -1.42 11.07 4.89
N VAL A 206 -0.16 10.75 5.17
CA VAL A 206 0.63 11.32 6.26
C VAL A 206 2.01 11.71 5.77
N LEU A 207 2.60 12.73 6.37
CA LEU A 207 4.00 13.10 6.13
C LEU A 207 4.91 11.98 6.66
N VAL A 208 6.00 11.72 5.94
CA VAL A 208 6.97 10.68 6.29
C VAL A 208 8.40 11.17 6.08
N GLY A 209 9.34 10.64 6.87
CA GLY A 209 10.72 11.08 6.90
C GLY A 209 11.08 11.64 8.27
N ASP A 210 12.15 12.44 8.33
CA ASP A 210 12.54 13.12 9.57
C ASP A 210 11.48 14.17 9.96
N ASP A 211 11.23 14.33 11.26
CA ASP A 211 10.29 15.35 11.75
C ASP A 211 10.66 16.75 11.24
N GLY A 212 9.66 17.48 10.76
CA GLY A 212 9.79 18.79 10.10
C GLY A 212 10.13 18.73 8.60
N ARG A 213 10.30 17.54 8.00
CA ARG A 213 10.46 17.39 6.55
C ARG A 213 9.11 17.30 5.85
N HIS A 214 8.92 18.13 4.83
CA HIS A 214 7.66 18.21 4.08
C HIS A 214 7.80 17.71 2.64
N ASP A 215 8.88 17.03 2.28
CA ASP A 215 9.15 16.61 0.90
C ASP A 215 8.65 15.20 0.57
N CYS A 216 8.03 14.50 1.53
CA CYS A 216 7.52 13.16 1.33
C CYS A 216 6.22 12.88 2.09
N MET A 217 5.30 12.16 1.44
CA MET A 217 4.02 11.74 2.00
C MET A 217 3.73 10.29 1.61
N LEU A 218 3.23 9.52 2.57
CA LEU A 218 2.74 8.16 2.35
C LEU A 218 1.24 8.12 2.57
N ALA A 219 0.50 7.68 1.55
CA ALA A 219 -0.92 7.40 1.65
C ALA A 219 -1.14 5.89 1.70
N SER A 220 -1.42 5.39 2.91
CA SER A 220 -1.57 3.96 3.18
C SER A 220 -3.01 3.61 3.59
N PRO A 221 -3.44 2.35 3.47
CA PRO A 221 -4.75 1.89 3.94
C PRO A 221 -4.81 1.69 5.47
N ILE A 222 -3.74 2.02 6.18
CA ILE A 222 -3.63 2.00 7.64
C ILE A 222 -3.57 3.45 8.12
N ILE A 223 -4.33 3.76 9.16
CA ILE A 223 -4.36 5.11 9.74
C ILE A 223 -3.10 5.30 10.58
N LEU A 224 -2.32 6.31 10.25
CA LEU A 224 -1.08 6.67 10.94
C LEU A 224 -1.14 8.14 11.36
N TYR A 225 -0.19 8.55 12.20
CA TYR A 225 0.13 9.95 12.41
C TYR A 225 1.26 10.39 11.47
N ASP A 226 1.45 11.70 11.32
CA ASP A 226 2.61 12.24 10.62
C ASP A 226 3.91 11.80 11.30
N TYR A 227 4.94 11.60 10.48
CA TYR A 227 6.26 11.12 10.86
C TYR A 227 6.21 9.80 11.65
N PRO A 228 5.52 8.77 11.12
CA PRO A 228 5.35 7.52 11.83
C PRO A 228 6.73 6.86 12.01
N GLN A 229 7.01 6.38 13.23
CA GLN A 229 8.28 5.72 13.57
C GLN A 229 8.12 4.21 13.74
N ILE A 230 9.13 3.47 13.26
CA ILE A 230 9.30 2.05 13.53
C ILE A 230 9.87 1.91 14.95
N ALA A 231 9.22 1.11 15.81
CA ALA A 231 9.62 1.02 17.21
C ALA A 231 11.03 0.40 17.33
N PRO A 232 11.96 0.98 18.11
CA PRO A 232 13.28 0.37 18.34
C PRO A 232 13.19 -0.99 19.06
N GLU A 233 12.12 -1.18 19.83
CA GLU A 233 11.89 -2.34 20.69
C GLU A 233 11.10 -3.45 20.00
N SER A 234 10.55 -3.16 18.82
CA SER A 234 9.93 -4.20 18.01
C SER A 234 11.02 -5.09 17.42
N PRO A 235 10.94 -6.42 17.57
CA PRO A 235 11.91 -7.33 16.99
C PRO A 235 11.75 -7.38 15.45
N GLY A 236 12.16 -6.32 14.73
CA GLY A 236 12.13 -6.22 13.27
C GLY A 236 11.71 -4.84 12.73
N ASP A 237 11.59 -4.74 11.39
CA ASP A 237 11.01 -3.59 10.66
C ASP A 237 9.50 -3.48 10.96
N LEU A 238 9.11 -3.12 12.18
CA LEU A 238 7.75 -3.21 12.72
C LEU A 238 7.31 -1.93 13.47
N PHE A 239 6.04 -1.55 13.37
CA PHE A 239 5.56 -0.22 13.75
C PHE A 239 5.13 -0.10 15.21
N ASP A 240 5.58 0.97 15.90
CA ASP A 240 5.24 1.27 17.31
C ASP A 240 3.75 1.66 17.51
N GLY A 241 3.04 1.88 16.40
CA GLY A 241 1.67 2.40 16.39
C GLY A 241 0.58 1.34 16.29
N THR A 242 0.92 0.06 16.13
CA THR A 242 -0.08 -1.01 15.97
C THR A 242 0.15 -2.14 16.97
N GLU A 243 -0.87 -2.44 17.79
CA GLU A 243 -0.87 -3.57 18.75
C GLU A 243 -0.80 -4.96 18.08
N ILE A 244 -0.53 -4.99 16.77
CA ILE A 244 -0.65 -6.14 15.88
C ILE A 244 0.49 -7.14 16.11
N ASP A 245 1.70 -6.66 16.41
CA ASP A 245 2.89 -7.50 16.54
C ASP A 245 2.95 -8.26 17.86
N GLU A 246 2.53 -7.66 18.96
CA GLU A 246 2.38 -8.39 20.23
C GLU A 246 1.41 -9.56 20.06
N ILE A 247 0.33 -9.36 19.30
CA ILE A 247 -0.64 -10.41 19.01
C ILE A 247 -0.03 -11.51 18.13
N LEU A 248 0.76 -11.16 17.10
CA LEU A 248 1.44 -12.15 16.25
C LEU A 248 2.48 -12.95 17.04
N ALA A 249 3.35 -12.27 17.80
CA ALA A 249 4.40 -12.89 18.60
C ALA A 249 3.81 -13.81 19.68
N LEU A 250 2.79 -13.35 20.43
CA LEU A 250 2.09 -14.17 21.42
C LEU A 250 1.44 -15.40 20.77
N ARG A 251 0.88 -15.26 19.57
CA ARG A 251 0.29 -16.41 18.85
C ARG A 251 1.35 -17.40 18.37
N ILE A 252 2.51 -16.93 17.89
CA ILE A 252 3.63 -17.80 17.51
C ILE A 252 4.16 -18.59 18.71
N LEU A 253 4.25 -17.96 19.89
CA LEU A 253 4.64 -18.65 21.13
C LEU A 253 3.68 -19.79 21.50
N THR A 254 2.39 -19.66 21.16
CA THR A 254 1.38 -20.71 21.39
C THR A 254 1.32 -21.80 20.31
N MET A 255 2.08 -21.70 19.22
CA MET A 255 2.10 -22.71 18.16
C MET A 255 2.93 -23.94 18.53
N THR A 256 2.45 -25.10 18.11
CA THR A 256 3.21 -26.36 18.14
C THR A 256 4.36 -26.36 17.13
N ASP A 257 5.33 -27.26 17.31
CA ASP A 257 6.48 -27.36 16.40
C ASP A 257 6.06 -27.75 14.97
N ASP A 258 5.01 -28.54 14.83
CA ASP A 258 4.47 -28.97 13.54
C ASP A 258 3.85 -27.78 12.80
N GLU A 259 3.07 -26.96 13.50
CA GLU A 259 2.48 -25.73 12.97
C GLU A 259 3.57 -24.70 12.59
N LYS A 260 4.65 -24.60 13.38
CA LYS A 260 5.80 -23.74 13.05
C LYS A 260 6.51 -24.23 11.79
N ARG A 261 6.67 -25.53 11.60
CA ARG A 261 7.26 -26.09 10.37
C ARG A 261 6.39 -25.84 9.15
N GLU A 262 5.07 -25.99 9.27
CA GLU A 262 4.13 -25.69 8.20
C GLU A 262 4.18 -24.21 7.78
N ALA A 263 4.12 -23.29 8.75
CA ALA A 263 4.17 -21.85 8.49
C ALA A 263 5.50 -21.42 7.83
N ARG A 264 6.64 -22.01 8.22
CA ARG A 264 7.94 -21.81 7.53
C ARG A 264 7.94 -22.30 6.09
N GLY A 265 7.23 -23.38 5.79
CA GLY A 265 7.15 -23.94 4.45
C GLY A 265 6.31 -23.09 3.49
N ALA A 266 5.36 -22.34 4.03
CA ALA A 266 4.33 -21.67 3.26
C ALA A 266 4.82 -20.37 2.56
N ASP A 267 5.62 -19.54 3.24
CA ASP A 267 5.98 -18.20 2.76
C ASP A 267 7.40 -17.82 3.21
N ALA A 268 8.21 -17.27 2.30
CA ALA A 268 9.59 -16.86 2.60
C ALA A 268 9.66 -15.74 3.66
N ARG A 269 8.73 -14.79 3.64
CA ARG A 269 8.66 -13.70 4.62
C ARG A 269 8.18 -14.19 5.98
N ALA A 270 7.21 -15.12 6.01
CA ALA A 270 6.79 -15.76 7.26
C ALA A 270 7.93 -16.57 7.89
N ARG A 271 8.72 -17.27 7.07
CA ARG A 271 9.91 -18.00 7.52
C ARG A 271 10.95 -17.07 8.16
N GLU A 272 11.24 -15.95 7.50
CA GLU A 272 12.20 -14.96 8.03
C GLU A 272 11.79 -14.47 9.43
N ILE A 273 10.50 -14.34 9.70
CA ILE A 273 9.99 -13.90 11.01
C ILE A 273 10.04 -15.03 12.05
N LEU A 274 9.76 -16.28 11.65
CA LEU A 274 9.80 -17.45 12.54
C LEU A 274 11.22 -17.94 12.88
N ASP A 275 12.22 -17.52 12.12
CA ASP A 275 13.62 -17.90 12.29
C ASP A 275 14.45 -16.85 13.05
N ARG A 276 13.81 -15.73 13.42
CA ARG A 276 14.37 -14.68 14.30
C ARG A 276 14.14 -15.02 15.77
#